data_AF-A0A430HAU8-F1
#
_entry.id   AF-A0A430HAU8-F1
#
_cell.length_a   1.000
_cell.length_b   1.000
_cell.length_c   1.000
_cell.angle_alpha   90.00
_cell.angle_beta   90.00
_cell.angle_gamma   90.00
#
_symmetry.space_group_name_H-M   'P 1'
#
loop_
_entity.id
_entity.type
_entity.pdbx_description
1 polymer ?
#
loop_
_entity_poly.entity_id
_entity_poly.type
_entity_poly.pdbx_seq_one_letter_code
_entity_poly.pdbx_strand_id
1 'polypeptide(L)' 'MAGWKERLFFLAFGALVAVVGYLMQRWGEPIGFLIGFVGWVCVAMSLLLSGSAFGKTINFISRFW' A
#
# COMPACT_ATOMS: atom_id res chain seq x y z
N MET A 1 -1.56 -14.26 15.69
CA MET A 1 -2.46 -14.52 14.54
C MET A 1 -3.13 -13.25 13.95
N ALA A 2 -3.09 -12.08 14.62
CA ALA A 2 -3.67 -10.84 14.07
C ALA A 2 -2.86 -10.21 12.91
N GLY A 3 -1.52 -10.20 13.00
CA GLY A 3 -0.67 -9.50 12.01
C GLY A 3 -0.64 -10.08 10.59
N TRP A 4 -1.09 -11.33 10.37
CA TRP A 4 -1.12 -11.92 9.02
C TRP A 4 -2.33 -11.45 8.20
N LYS A 5 -3.47 -11.19 8.86
CA LYS A 5 -4.68 -10.64 8.22
C LYS A 5 -4.47 -9.18 7.80
N GLU A 6 -3.83 -8.39 8.64
CA GLU A 6 -3.51 -6.98 8.36
C GLU A 6 -2.55 -6.84 7.17
N ARG A 7 -1.54 -7.73 7.08
CA ARG A 7 -0.64 -7.79 5.93
C ARG A 7 -1.35 -8.16 4.63
N LEU A 8 -2.24 -9.16 4.67
CA LEU A 8 -3.04 -9.53 3.50
C LEU A 8 -3.95 -8.39 3.04
N PHE A 9 -4.57 -7.68 4.00
CA PHE A 9 -5.41 -6.53 3.70
C PHE A 9 -4.60 -5.39 3.04
N PHE A 10 -3.46 -5.02 3.61
CA PHE A 10 -2.59 -3.97 3.04
C PHE A 10 -1.99 -4.36 1.69
N LEU A 11 -1.67 -5.64 1.50
CA LEU A 11 -1.19 -6.15 0.23
C LEU A 11 -2.27 -6.08 -0.86
N ALA A 12 -3.49 -6.52 -0.54
CA ALA A 12 -4.64 -6.42 -1.45
C ALA A 12 -4.98 -4.96 -1.76
N PHE A 13 -4.99 -4.09 -0.74
CA PHE A 13 -5.25 -2.66 -0.89
C PHE A 13 -4.16 -1.98 -1.75
N GLY A 14 -2.88 -2.23 -1.45
CA GLY A 14 -1.77 -1.69 -2.23
C GLY A 14 -1.79 -2.14 -3.69
N ALA A 15 -2.12 -3.41 -3.95
CA ALA A 15 -2.25 -3.92 -5.31
C ALA A 15 -3.40 -3.25 -6.07
N LEU A 16 -4.54 -3.02 -5.41
CA LEU A 16 -5.69 -2.36 -6.00
C LEU A 16 -5.35 -0.89 -6.34
N VAL A 17 -4.69 -0.17 -5.43
CA VAL A 17 -4.20 1.20 -5.68
C VAL A 17 -3.18 1.25 -6.81
N ALA A 18 -2.27 0.27 -6.87
CA ALA A 18 -1.30 0.16 -7.96
C ALA A 18 -1.99 -0.02 -9.33
N VAL A 19 -3.02 -0.87 -9.40
CA VAL A 19 -3.82 -1.11 -10.60
C VAL A 19 -4.61 0.14 -11.00
N VAL A 20 -5.22 0.84 -10.04
CA VAL A 20 -5.95 2.09 -10.29
C VAL A 20 -5.02 3.18 -10.82
N GLY A 21 -3.85 3.36 -10.19
CA GLY A 21 -2.84 4.32 -10.65
C GLY A 21 -2.32 4.00 -12.05
N TYR A 22 -2.04 2.72 -12.33
CA TYR A 22 -1.64 2.27 -13.66
C TYR A 22 -2.72 2.53 -14.71
N LEU A 23 -4.00 2.27 -14.37
CA LEU A 23 -5.12 2.60 -15.24
C LEU A 23 -5.15 4.10 -15.51
N MET A 24 -5.18 4.94 -14.47
CA MET A 24 -5.16 6.41 -14.63
C MET A 24 -4.01 6.89 -15.53
N GLN A 25 -2.80 6.34 -15.34
CA GLN A 25 -1.66 6.65 -16.19
C GLN A 25 -1.91 6.26 -17.65
N ARG A 26 -2.54 5.11 -17.91
CA ARG A 26 -2.92 4.66 -19.26
C ARG A 26 -3.98 5.55 -19.91
N TRP A 27 -4.83 6.19 -19.11
CA TRP A 27 -5.83 7.16 -19.57
C TRP A 27 -5.29 8.59 -19.74
N GLY A 28 -3.98 8.80 -19.51
CA GLY A 28 -3.31 10.09 -19.74
C GLY A 28 -3.28 11.02 -18.52
N GLU A 29 -3.76 10.55 -17.36
CA GLU A 29 -3.69 11.29 -16.09
C GLU A 29 -2.28 11.14 -15.50
N PRO A 30 -1.45 12.20 -15.46
CA PRO A 30 -0.08 12.11 -14.95
C PRO A 30 -0.03 11.76 -13.45
N ILE A 31 -1.10 12.06 -12.71
CA ILE A 31 -1.23 11.72 -11.29
C ILE A 31 -1.36 10.21 -11.06
N GLY A 32 -1.76 9.45 -12.09
CA GLY A 32 -1.86 7.99 -12.02
C GLY A 32 -0.53 7.32 -11.68
N PHE A 33 0.60 7.87 -12.16
CA PHE A 33 1.92 7.35 -11.81
C PHE A 33 2.22 7.47 -10.32
N LEU A 34 1.92 8.62 -9.71
CA LEU A 34 2.09 8.85 -8.27
C LEU A 34 1.21 7.93 -7.44
N ILE A 35 -0.07 7.79 -7.82
CA ILE A 35 -1.02 6.88 -7.14
C ILE A 35 -0.53 5.43 -7.27
N GLY A 36 -0.09 5.03 -8.45
CA GLY A 36 0.44 3.70 -8.72
C GLY A 36 1.68 3.39 -7.89
N PHE A 37 2.58 4.37 -7.77
CA PHE A 37 3.78 4.28 -6.95
C PHE A 37 3.45 4.10 -5.46
N VAL A 38 2.48 4.86 -4.93
CA VAL A 38 2.01 4.70 -3.54
C VAL A 38 1.47 3.29 -3.30
N GLY A 39 0.68 2.75 -4.22
CA GLY A 39 0.18 1.37 -4.16
C GLY A 39 1.30 0.33 -4.11
N TRP A 40 2.32 0.49 -4.96
CA TRP A 40 3.51 -0.35 -4.96
C TRP A 40 4.28 -0.31 -3.65
N VAL A 41 4.44 0.89 -3.05
CA VAL A 41 5.08 1.05 -1.74
C VAL A 41 4.30 0.31 -0.66
N CYS A 42 2.97 0.37 -0.66
CA CYS A 42 2.14 -0.39 0.30
C CYS A 42 2.33 -1.91 0.17
N VAL A 43 2.43 -2.43 -1.06
CA VAL A 43 2.71 -3.86 -1.31
C VAL A 43 4.11 -4.24 -0.82
N ALA A 44 5.12 -3.45 -1.18
CA ALA A 44 6.50 -3.67 -0.76
C ALA A 44 6.64 -3.64 0.76
N MET A 45 5.99 -2.68 1.43
CA MET A 45 5.95 -2.60 2.90
C MET A 45 5.32 -3.85 3.52
N SER A 46 4.25 -4.38 2.93
CA SER A 46 3.57 -5.59 3.44
C SER A 46 4.42 -6.85 3.33
N LEU A 47 5.27 -6.93 2.30
CA LEU A 47 6.16 -8.07 2.04
C LEU A 47 7.50 -7.97 2.78
N LEU A 48 8.08 -6.77 2.87
CA LEU A 48 9.45 -6.56 3.35
C LEU A 48 9.55 -6.22 4.84
N LEU A 49 8.55 -5.55 5.44
CA LEU A 49 8.61 -5.20 6.85
C LEU A 49 8.31 -6.41 7.71
N SER A 50 9.18 -6.73 8.67
CA SER A 50 8.90 -7.69 9.74
C SER A 50 7.62 -7.30 10.51
N GLY A 51 6.86 -8.26 11.02
CA GLY A 51 5.52 -8.03 11.58
C GLY A 51 5.49 -6.97 12.69
N SER A 52 6.57 -6.85 13.46
CA SER A 52 6.74 -5.82 14.49
C SER A 52 6.96 -4.41 13.93
N ALA A 53 7.65 -4.29 12.79
CA ALA A 53 7.89 -3.02 12.12
C ALA A 53 6.64 -2.57 11.34
N PHE A 54 5.94 -3.50 10.69
CA PHE A 54 4.69 -3.24 9.99
C PHE A 54 3.60 -2.67 10.92
N GLY A 55 3.40 -3.29 12.09
CA GLY A 55 2.45 -2.79 13.08
C GLY A 55 2.80 -1.40 13.61
N LYS A 56 4.09 -1.09 13.80
CA LYS A 56 4.54 0.27 14.17
C LYS A 56 4.28 1.29 13.06
N THR A 57 4.52 0.93 11.81
CA THR A 57 4.27 1.79 10.65
C THR A 57 2.79 2.10 10.49
N ILE A 58 1.91 1.10 10.60
CA ILE A 58 0.45 1.33 10.56
C ILE A 58 -0.01 2.20 11.72
N ASN A 59 0.44 1.92 12.94
CA ASN A 59 0.07 2.69 14.13
C ASN A 59 0.57 4.15 14.06
N PHE A 60 1.69 4.38 13.38
CA PHE A 60 2.17 5.73 13.07
C PHE A 60 1.25 6.40 12.06
N ILE A 61 0.95 5.75 10.93
CA ILE A 61 0.06 6.30 9.89
C ILE A 61 -1.34 6.61 10.46
N SER A 62 -1.91 5.72 11.28
CA SER A 62 -3.22 5.92 11.92
C SER A 62 -3.23 7.01 12.99
N ARG A 63 -2.06 7.53 13.40
CA ARG A 63 -1.95 8.62 14.36
C ARG A 63 -1.90 9.99 13.70
N PHE A 64 -1.54 10.03 12.41
CA PHE A 64 -1.48 11.25 11.60
C PHE A 64 -2.75 11.48 10.79
N TRP A 65 -3.66 10.50 10.76
CA TRP A 65 -5.01 10.60 10.20
C TRP A 65 -6.02 10.71 11.34
#